data_AF-A0A9D7ECK0-F1
#
_entry.id   AF-A0A9D7ECK0-F1
#
_cell.length_a   1.000
_cell.length_b   1.000
_cell.length_c   1.000
_cell.angle_alpha   90.00
_cell.angle_beta   90.00
_cell.angle_gamma   90.00
#
_symmetry.space_group_name_H-M   'P 1'
#
loop_
_entity.id
_entity.type
_entity.pdbx_description
1 polymer ?
#
loop_
_entity_poly.entity_id
_entity_poly.type
_entity_poly.pdbx_seq_one_letter_code
_entity_poly.pdbx_strand_id
1 'polypeptide(L)'
;MLFIAFAGEEAGLVGSEWCAVDRAFDLSKVRLLVNLDLMGTGDEGITVVNATERKKEYDALVALNTATPRLAQVKERGPACNSDHCPFVKRGVPAIFIYTMGGITAYHDVFDKPETLPLTDYGDLYLMLVDFIQGLK
;
A
#
# COMPACT_ATOMS: atom_id res chain seq x y z
N MET A 1 7.76 -14.09 -4.94
CA MET A 1 6.71 -13.14 -4.52
C MET A 1 5.72 -13.89 -3.66
N LEU A 2 5.29 -13.29 -2.55
CA LEU A 2 4.30 -13.87 -1.65
C LEU A 2 3.13 -12.88 -1.57
N PHE A 3 1.90 -13.40 -1.73
CA PHE A 3 0.68 -12.64 -1.48
C PHE A 3 0.10 -13.09 -0.14
N ILE A 4 -0.35 -12.14 0.67
CA ILE A 4 -0.94 -12.40 1.98
C ILE A 4 -2.17 -11.51 2.09
N ALA A 5 -3.29 -12.09 2.53
CA ALA A 5 -4.47 -11.35 2.94
C ALA A 5 -4.64 -11.56 4.45
N PHE A 6 -4.61 -10.48 5.22
CA PHE A 6 -4.70 -10.56 6.68
C PHE A 6 -6.16 -10.56 7.13
N ALA A 7 -6.44 -11.29 8.20
CA ALA A 7 -7.71 -11.22 8.91
C ALA A 7 -7.55 -10.33 10.15
N GLY A 8 -8.61 -9.63 10.54
CA GLY A 8 -8.62 -8.85 11.79
C GLY A 8 -7.73 -7.59 11.78
N GLU A 9 -7.51 -6.99 10.60
CA GLU A 9 -6.88 -5.67 10.46
C GLU A 9 -7.68 -4.63 11.28
N GLU A 10 -8.97 -4.53 11.01
CA GLU A 10 -9.89 -3.59 11.69
C GLU A 10 -10.12 -3.91 13.18
N ALA A 11 -9.76 -5.12 13.60
CA ALA A 11 -9.78 -5.52 15.02
C ALA A 11 -8.49 -5.13 15.76
N GLY A 12 -7.59 -4.39 15.11
CA GLY A 12 -6.30 -3.97 15.66
C GLY A 12 -5.11 -4.78 15.16
N LEU A 13 -5.04 -5.03 13.85
CA LEU A 13 -3.92 -5.68 13.15
C LEU A 13 -3.64 -7.12 13.63
N VAL A 14 -4.67 -7.84 14.09
CA VAL A 14 -4.51 -9.13 14.78
C VAL A 14 -3.83 -10.17 13.88
N GLY A 15 -4.24 -10.29 12.62
CA GLY A 15 -3.67 -11.27 11.70
C GLY A 15 -2.25 -10.92 11.24
N SER A 16 -1.97 -9.65 10.96
CA SER A 16 -0.63 -9.22 10.56
C SER A 16 0.36 -9.27 11.73
N GLU A 17 -0.08 -8.95 12.96
CA GLU A 17 0.74 -9.12 14.15
C GLU A 17 1.07 -10.59 14.38
N TRP A 18 0.09 -11.50 14.27
CA TRP A 18 0.34 -12.92 14.41
C TRP A 18 1.29 -13.45 13.33
N CYS A 19 1.08 -13.10 12.06
CA CYS A 19 1.99 -13.47 10.97
C CYS A 19 3.40 -12.90 11.15
N ALA A 20 3.53 -11.68 11.66
CA ALA A 20 4.84 -11.10 11.92
C ALA A 20 5.59 -11.83 13.06
N VAL A 21 4.87 -12.50 13.97
CA VAL A 21 5.44 -13.35 15.04
C VAL A 21 5.73 -14.76 14.55
N ASP A 22 4.71 -15.45 14.03
CA ASP A 22 4.73 -16.86 13.64
C ASP A 22 4.33 -17.01 12.16
N ARG A 23 5.30 -17.40 11.35
CA ARG A 23 5.22 -17.40 9.88
C ARG A 23 6.05 -18.52 9.29
N ALA A 24 5.60 -19.00 8.14
CA ALA A 24 6.30 -20.03 7.37
C ALA A 24 7.52 -19.52 6.56
N PHE A 25 7.86 -18.22 6.64
CA PHE A 25 8.93 -17.62 5.86
C PHE A 25 9.88 -16.76 6.71
N ASP A 26 11.11 -16.66 6.25
CA ASP A 26 12.15 -15.87 6.90
C ASP A 26 12.02 -14.38 6.55
N LEU A 27 11.86 -13.55 7.57
CA LEU A 27 11.72 -12.09 7.45
C LEU A 27 12.98 -11.44 6.87
N SER A 28 14.16 -12.00 7.13
CA SER A 28 15.43 -11.48 6.60
C SER A 28 15.53 -11.59 5.09
N LYS A 29 14.70 -12.45 4.47
CA LYS A 29 14.63 -12.63 3.01
C LYS A 29 13.59 -11.71 2.36
N VAL A 30 12.81 -10.97 3.14
CA VAL A 30 11.83 -10.03 2.61
C VAL A 30 12.53 -8.74 2.20
N ARG A 31 12.68 -8.54 0.89
CA ARG A 31 13.27 -7.31 0.32
C ARG A 31 12.39 -6.09 0.60
N LEU A 32 11.08 -6.22 0.39
CA LEU A 32 10.10 -5.16 0.55
C LEU A 32 8.72 -5.79 0.78
N LEU A 33 7.97 -5.25 1.74
CA LEU A 33 6.53 -5.46 1.89
C LEU A 33 5.80 -4.25 1.29
N VAL A 34 4.84 -4.51 0.40
CA VAL A 34 3.94 -3.48 -0.13
C VAL A 34 2.55 -3.78 0.41
N ASN A 35 2.06 -2.92 1.29
CA ASN A 35 0.71 -2.98 1.84
C ASN A 35 -0.22 -2.15 0.96
N LEU A 36 -1.38 -2.70 0.61
CA LEU A 36 -2.39 -2.04 -0.19
C LEU A 36 -3.70 -2.04 0.59
N ASP A 37 -4.29 -0.86 0.76
CA ASP A 37 -5.58 -0.68 1.43
C ASP A 37 -6.24 0.56 0.85
N LEU A 38 -7.57 0.56 0.74
CA LEU A 38 -8.36 1.62 0.08
C LEU A 38 -7.87 1.90 -1.35
N MET A 39 -8.10 0.95 -2.26
CA MET A 39 -7.64 1.01 -3.66
C MET A 39 -8.75 1.35 -4.65
N GLY A 40 -9.91 1.80 -4.16
CA GLY A 40 -11.15 1.91 -4.92
C GLY A 40 -11.39 3.22 -5.66
N THR A 41 -10.54 4.23 -5.44
CA THR A 41 -10.73 5.60 -5.96
C THR A 41 -9.50 6.05 -6.76
N GLY A 42 -8.88 7.17 -6.41
CA GLY A 42 -7.63 7.67 -6.97
C GLY A 42 -7.75 9.00 -7.69
N ASP A 43 -8.92 9.66 -7.64
CA ASP A 43 -9.19 10.97 -8.23
C ASP A 43 -8.10 12.03 -7.90
N GLU A 44 -7.50 11.94 -6.72
CA GLU A 44 -6.42 12.84 -6.27
C GLU A 44 -5.05 12.15 -6.24
N GLY A 45 -4.91 10.97 -6.81
CA GLY A 45 -3.70 10.15 -6.82
C GLY A 45 -3.59 9.19 -5.63
N ILE A 46 -2.36 8.91 -5.20
CA ILE A 46 -2.07 8.00 -4.09
C ILE A 46 -1.24 8.67 -2.99
N THR A 47 -1.33 8.15 -1.77
CA THR A 47 -0.34 8.40 -0.72
C THR A 47 0.55 7.17 -0.51
N VAL A 48 1.85 7.41 -0.34
CA VAL A 48 2.84 6.40 0.05
C VAL A 48 3.29 6.69 1.49
N VAL A 49 2.90 5.83 2.42
CA VAL A 49 3.30 5.87 3.83
C VAL A 49 4.67 5.21 4.01
N ASN A 50 5.44 5.71 4.98
CA ASN A 50 6.87 5.42 5.19
C ASN A 50 7.77 5.93 4.06
N ALA A 51 7.27 6.79 3.16
CA ALA A 51 8.03 7.29 2.01
C ALA A 51 9.34 7.98 2.41
N THR A 52 9.33 8.73 3.52
CA THR A 52 10.53 9.44 3.98
C THR A 52 11.63 8.50 4.48
N GLU A 53 11.29 7.29 4.95
CA GLU A 53 12.26 6.25 5.33
C GLU A 53 12.57 5.28 4.18
N ARG A 54 11.69 5.22 3.17
CA ARG A 54 11.79 4.38 1.97
C ARG A 54 11.91 5.24 0.72
N LYS A 55 12.84 6.19 0.78
CA LYS A 55 13.03 7.21 -0.26
C LYS A 55 13.36 6.59 -1.62
N LYS A 56 14.14 5.50 -1.64
CA LYS A 56 14.45 4.77 -2.87
C LYS A 56 13.19 4.22 -3.55
N GLU A 57 12.31 3.56 -2.78
CA GLU A 57 11.07 3.00 -3.29
C GLU A 57 10.08 4.09 -3.71
N TYR A 58 9.98 5.16 -2.90
CA TYR A 58 9.16 6.32 -3.23
C TYR A 58 9.61 7.03 -4.52
N ASP A 59 10.91 7.28 -4.67
CA ASP A 59 11.46 7.93 -5.85
C ASP A 59 11.27 7.09 -7.12
N ALA A 60 11.30 5.76 -6.99
CA ALA A 60 10.97 4.86 -8.09
C ALA A 60 9.50 5.01 -8.52
N LEU A 61 8.56 5.10 -7.59
CA LEU A 61 7.15 5.36 -7.89
C LEU A 61 6.95 6.73 -8.56
N VAL A 62 7.61 7.77 -8.05
CA VAL A 62 7.57 9.12 -8.65
C VAL A 62 8.15 9.12 -10.06
N ALA A 63 9.29 8.42 -10.27
CA ALA A 63 9.92 8.31 -11.57
C ALA A 63 9.03 7.59 -12.59
N LEU A 64 8.34 6.52 -12.18
CA LEU A 64 7.37 5.82 -13.01
C LEU A 64 6.21 6.75 -13.42
N ASN A 65 5.62 7.47 -12.45
CA ASN A 65 4.53 8.40 -12.76
C ASN A 65 5.00 9.64 -13.56
N THR A 66 6.28 10.00 -13.50
CA THR A 66 6.86 11.06 -14.33
C THR A 66 7.08 10.59 -15.77
N ALA A 67 7.59 9.37 -15.94
CA ALA A 67 7.87 8.79 -17.25
C ALA A 67 6.59 8.41 -18.01
N THR A 68 5.57 7.96 -17.29
CA THR A 68 4.24 7.66 -17.83
C THR A 68 3.22 8.18 -16.84
N PRO A 69 2.69 9.40 -17.05
CA PRO A 69 1.68 9.99 -16.18
C PRO A 69 0.42 9.14 -16.15
N ARG A 70 0.25 8.40 -15.05
CA ARG A 70 -0.87 7.48 -14.79
C ARG A 70 -1.79 8.00 -13.69
N LEU A 71 -1.21 8.62 -12.67
CA LEU A 71 -1.93 9.11 -11.49
C LEU A 71 -1.77 10.62 -11.38
N ALA A 72 -2.78 11.29 -10.83
CA ALA A 72 -2.75 12.73 -10.59
C ALA A 72 -1.52 13.17 -9.77
N GLN A 73 -1.14 12.38 -8.76
CA GLN A 73 0.08 12.58 -7.97
C GLN A 73 0.47 11.32 -7.19
N VAL A 74 1.72 11.29 -6.75
CA VAL A 74 2.25 10.34 -5.76
C VAL A 74 2.68 11.16 -4.56
N LYS A 75 1.87 11.15 -3.50
CA LYS A 75 2.10 11.96 -2.30
C LYS A 75 2.95 11.21 -1.28
N GLU A 76 4.00 11.85 -0.79
CA GLU A 76 4.78 11.32 0.33
C GLU A 76 4.05 11.49 1.67
N ARG A 77 4.20 10.48 2.52
CA ARG A 77 3.86 10.54 3.93
C ARG A 77 4.96 9.87 4.75
N GLY A 78 5.27 10.48 5.90
CA GLY A 78 6.23 9.93 6.85
C GLY A 78 5.76 8.61 7.48
N PRO A 79 6.55 8.07 8.43
CA PRO A 79 6.22 6.82 9.08
C PRO A 79 4.91 6.90 9.84
N ALA A 80 4.06 5.89 9.67
CA ALA A 80 2.84 5.73 10.46
C ALA A 80 2.52 4.26 10.62
N CYS A 81 2.00 3.90 11.80
CA CYS A 81 1.56 2.55 12.13
C CYS A 81 0.03 2.46 12.00
N ASN A 82 -0.46 2.54 10.76
CA ASN A 82 -1.88 2.71 10.45
C ASN A 82 -2.45 1.69 9.46
N SER A 83 -1.75 0.57 9.24
CA SER A 83 -2.23 -0.61 8.49
C SER A 83 -1.29 -1.81 8.76
N ASP A 84 -1.52 -2.94 8.09
CA ASP A 84 -0.86 -4.23 8.31
C ASP A 84 0.66 -4.25 8.06
N HIS A 85 1.24 -3.21 7.46
CA HIS A 85 2.71 -3.09 7.34
C HIS A 85 3.39 -2.88 8.70
N CYS A 86 2.68 -2.30 9.68
CA CYS A 86 3.28 -1.85 10.94
C CYS A 86 3.97 -2.97 11.75
N PRO A 87 3.35 -4.14 11.98
CA PRO A 87 4.00 -5.25 12.70
C PRO A 87 5.32 -5.72 12.08
N PHE A 88 5.42 -5.63 10.74
CA PHE A 88 6.63 -6.00 9.99
C PHE A 88 7.71 -4.93 10.08
N VAL A 89 7.34 -3.65 9.98
CA VAL A 89 8.28 -2.52 10.15
C VAL A 89 8.91 -2.55 11.54
N LYS A 90 8.11 -2.79 12.60
CA LYS A 90 8.60 -2.96 13.98
C LYS A 90 9.64 -4.07 14.13
N ARG A 91 9.68 -5.02 13.20
CA ARG A 91 10.60 -6.17 13.16
C ARG A 91 11.69 -6.02 12.09
N GLY A 92 11.89 -4.81 11.57
CA GLY A 92 12.97 -4.48 10.66
C GLY A 92 12.71 -4.80 9.18
N VAL A 93 11.48 -5.19 8.81
CA VAL A 93 11.12 -5.41 7.41
C VAL A 93 10.97 -4.07 6.70
N PRO A 94 11.64 -3.84 5.56
CA PRO A 94 11.35 -2.71 4.70
C PRO A 94 9.91 -2.78 4.20
N ALA A 95 9.11 -1.74 4.45
CA ALA A 95 7.73 -1.71 3.99
C ALA A 95 7.25 -0.31 3.60
N ILE A 96 6.39 -0.26 2.60
CA ILE A 96 5.58 0.90 2.22
C ILE A 96 4.10 0.51 2.27
N PHE A 97 3.25 1.48 2.59
CA PHE A 97 1.80 1.34 2.52
C PHE A 97 1.25 2.36 1.52
N ILE A 98 0.39 1.90 0.60
CA ILE A 98 -0.20 2.70 -0.45
C ILE A 98 -1.73 2.66 -0.31
N TYR A 99 -2.35 3.84 -0.37
CA TYR A 99 -3.81 4.02 -0.46
C TYR A 99 -4.17 5.12 -1.47
N THR A 100 -5.35 5.02 -2.08
CA THR A 100 -5.86 6.04 -3.02
C THR A 100 -6.45 7.24 -2.30
N MET A 101 -6.38 8.41 -2.95
CA MET A 101 -6.96 9.66 -2.46
C MET A 101 -8.11 10.11 -3.36
N GLY A 102 -9.01 10.92 -2.80
CA GLY A 102 -10.19 11.41 -3.51
C GLY A 102 -11.30 10.37 -3.68
N GLY A 103 -12.39 10.78 -4.31
CA GLY A 103 -13.57 9.95 -4.54
C GLY A 103 -14.55 9.93 -3.36
N ILE A 104 -15.22 8.79 -3.17
CA ILE A 104 -16.23 8.62 -2.12
C ILE A 104 -15.61 8.68 -0.71
N THR A 105 -16.38 9.14 0.28
CA THR A 105 -15.91 9.34 1.66
C THR A 105 -16.45 8.31 2.65
N ALA A 106 -17.06 7.22 2.17
CA ALA A 106 -17.65 6.19 3.01
C ALA A 106 -16.57 5.24 3.57
N TYR A 107 -15.72 5.75 4.45
CA TYR A 107 -14.71 4.96 5.17
C TYR A 107 -15.21 4.65 6.58
N HIS A 108 -15.15 3.37 7.00
CA HIS A 108 -15.77 2.88 8.25
C HIS A 108 -17.26 3.22 8.36
N ASP A 109 -17.96 3.17 7.23
CA ASP A 109 -19.34 3.60 7.10
C ASP A 109 -20.19 2.55 6.38
N VAL A 110 -21.48 2.48 6.73
CA VAL A 110 -22.44 1.54 6.14
C VAL A 110 -22.72 1.77 4.65
N PHE A 111 -22.27 2.89 4.10
CA PHE A 111 -22.33 3.25 2.68
C PHE A 111 -21.08 2.83 1.89
N ASP A 112 -20.09 2.19 2.53
CA ASP A 112 -19.02 1.47 1.83
C ASP A 112 -19.62 0.22 1.17
N LYS A 113 -19.99 0.34 -0.11
CA LYS A 113 -20.73 -0.69 -0.82
C LYS A 113 -20.21 -0.84 -2.25
N PRO A 114 -20.40 -2.02 -2.86
CA PRO A 114 -20.02 -2.23 -4.25
C PRO A 114 -20.65 -1.22 -5.22
N GLU A 115 -21.88 -0.76 -4.96
CA GLU A 115 -22.57 0.20 -5.82
C GLU A 115 -21.95 1.60 -5.82
N THR A 116 -21.17 1.93 -4.79
CA THR A 116 -20.50 3.23 -4.62
C THR A 116 -19.00 3.16 -4.89
N LEU A 117 -18.48 2.04 -5.42
CA LEU A 117 -17.06 1.82 -5.69
C LEU A 117 -16.71 2.17 -7.16
N PRO A 118 -16.14 3.36 -7.44
CA PRO A 118 -15.99 3.84 -8.82
C PRO A 118 -14.80 3.20 -9.56
N LEU A 119 -13.80 2.72 -8.84
CA LEU A 119 -12.53 2.22 -9.39
C LEU A 119 -11.81 3.24 -10.29
N THR A 120 -11.96 4.54 -9.99
CA THR A 120 -11.58 5.69 -10.84
C THR A 120 -10.20 5.50 -11.50
N ASP A 121 -9.15 5.31 -10.71
CA ASP A 121 -7.77 5.13 -11.20
C ASP A 121 -7.21 3.73 -10.87
N TYR A 122 -8.06 2.77 -10.52
CA TYR A 122 -7.61 1.42 -10.15
C TYR A 122 -6.77 0.78 -11.24
N GLY A 123 -7.18 0.90 -12.51
CA GLY A 123 -6.47 0.32 -13.65
C GLY A 123 -5.07 0.91 -13.86
N ASP A 124 -4.95 2.22 -13.74
CA ASP A 124 -3.68 2.93 -13.90
C ASP A 124 -2.74 2.69 -12.71
N LEU A 125 -3.28 2.66 -11.49
CA LEU A 125 -2.55 2.29 -10.29
C LEU A 125 -2.07 0.82 -10.37
N TYR A 126 -2.92 -0.09 -10.85
CA TYR A 126 -2.54 -1.49 -11.09
C TYR A 126 -1.33 -1.58 -12.03
N LEU A 127 -1.37 -0.91 -13.18
CA LEU A 127 -0.25 -0.91 -14.14
C LEU A 127 1.02 -0.33 -13.51
N MET A 128 0.90 0.77 -12.78
CA MET A 128 2.02 1.39 -12.07
C MET A 128 2.65 0.45 -11.03
N LEU A 129 1.84 -0.27 -10.26
CA LEU A 129 2.32 -1.24 -9.27
C LEU A 129 3.01 -2.44 -9.94
N VAL A 130 2.50 -2.90 -11.08
CA VAL A 130 3.16 -3.95 -11.88
C VAL A 130 4.53 -3.48 -12.35
N ASP A 131 4.63 -2.28 -12.93
CA ASP A 131 5.89 -1.69 -13.39
C ASP A 131 6.88 -1.53 -12.24
N PHE A 132 6.41 -1.03 -11.08
CA PHE A 132 7.21 -0.88 -9.87
C PHE A 132 7.77 -2.22 -9.39
N ILE A 133 6.93 -3.24 -9.25
CA ILE A 133 7.34 -4.56 -8.77
C ILE A 133 8.30 -5.24 -9.74
N GLN A 134 8.11 -5.08 -11.05
CA GLN A 134 9.04 -5.59 -12.06
C GLN A 134 10.40 -4.90 -12.01
N GLY A 135 10.45 -3.61 -11.64
CA GLY A 135 11.67 -2.84 -11.41
C GLY A 135 12.41 -3.20 -10.11
N LEU A 136 11.80 -3.98 -9.20
CA LEU A 136 12.48 -4.43 -7.96
C LEU A 136 13.41 -5.64 -8.16
N LYS A 137 13.47 -6.19 -9.38
CA LYS A 137 14.38 -7.29 -9.75
C LYS A 137 15.85 -6.96 -9.52
#